data_AF-A0A973TH38-F1
#
_entry.id   AF-A0A973TH38-F1
#
_cell.length_a   1.000
_cell.length_b   1.000
_cell.length_c   1.000
_cell.angle_alpha   90.00
_cell.angle_beta   90.00
_cell.angle_gamma   90.00
#
_symmetry.space_group_name_H-M   'P 1'
#
loop_
_entity.id
_entity.type
_entity.pdbx_description
1 polymer ?
#
loop_
_entity_poly.entity_id
_entity_poly.type
_entity_poly.pdbx_seq_one_letter_code
_entity_poly.pdbx_strand_id
1 'polypeptide(L)' 'QHAVPFLICDRCQSATELEDERIVDTLDRRARELGFTPQAQTLEVHGVCAACARADAA' A
#
# COMPACT_ATOMS: atom_id res chain seq x y z
N GLN A 1 -0.14 -11.42 -12.30
CA GLN A 1 -1.19 -10.83 -11.44
C GLN A 1 -0.71 -9.44 -11.06
N HIS A 2 -1.50 -8.40 -11.32
CA HIS A 2 -1.17 -7.04 -10.87
C HIS A 2 -1.70 -6.86 -9.45
N ALA A 3 -0.84 -6.38 -8.54
CA ALA A 3 -1.23 -5.98 -7.21
C ALA A 3 -1.28 -4.44 -7.19
N VAL A 4 -2.40 -3.85 -6.78
CA VAL A 4 -2.51 -2.40 -6.60
C VAL A 4 -2.37 -2.12 -5.11
N PRO A 5 -1.37 -1.33 -4.68
CA PRO A 5 -1.25 -0.99 -3.27
C PRO A 5 -2.39 -0.08 -2.80
N PHE A 6 -2.78 -0.22 -1.54
CA PHE A 6 -3.80 0.63 -0.91
C PHE A 6 -3.24 1.39 0.30
N LEU A 7 -3.65 2.64 0.44
CA LEU A 7 -3.55 3.42 1.66
C LEU A 7 -4.91 3.36 2.37
N ILE A 8 -4.97 2.79 3.57
CA ILE A 8 -6.20 2.58 4.33
C ILE A 8 -6.18 3.50 5.55
N CYS A 9 -7.22 4.30 5.73
CA CYS A 9 -7.37 5.12 6.91
C CYS A 9 -8.08 4.37 8.04
N ASP A 10 -7.44 4.21 9.19
CA ASP A 10 -8.01 3.48 10.32
C ASP A 10 -9.15 4.25 11.02
N ARG A 11 -9.36 5.54 10.69
CA ARG A 11 -10.41 6.38 11.28
C ARG A 11 -11.70 6.38 10.46
N CYS A 12 -11.61 6.80 9.20
CA CYS A 12 -12.78 6.87 8.32
C CYS A 12 -12.95 5.63 7.43
N GLN A 13 -12.02 4.67 7.49
CA GLN A 13 -12.04 3.45 6.70
C GLN A 13 -11.97 3.69 5.18
N SER A 14 -11.53 4.88 4.76
CA SER A 14 -11.28 5.15 3.34
C SER A 14 -10.07 4.39 2.84
N ALA A 15 -10.18 3.78 1.67
CA ALA A 15 -9.05 3.22 0.93
C ALA A 15 -8.71 4.10 -0.28
N THR A 16 -7.43 4.38 -0.48
CA THR A 16 -6.92 5.11 -1.65
C THR A 16 -5.93 4.21 -2.38
N GLU A 17 -6.17 3.99 -3.66
CA GLU A 17 -5.23 3.26 -4.52
C GLU A 17 -3.96 4.09 -4.74
N LEU A 18 -2.81 3.43 -4.64
CA LEU A 18 -1.52 4.01 -4.98
C LEU A 18 -1.15 3.53 -6.38
N GLU A 19 -1.35 4.40 -7.37
CA GLU A 19 -0.91 4.17 -8.75
C GLU A 19 0.61 4.37 -8.87
N ASP A 20 1.39 3.48 -8.27
CA ASP A 20 2.85 3.43 -8.45
C ASP A 20 3.32 2.00 -8.72
N GLU A 21 3.35 1.66 -10.01
CA GLU A 21 3.81 0.37 -10.54
C GLU A 21 5.25 0.04 -10.07
N ARG A 22 6.08 1.06 -9.80
CA ARG A 22 7.48 0.87 -9.40
C ARG A 22 7.62 0.23 -8.03
N ILE A 23 6.65 0.45 -7.13
CA ILE A 23 6.67 -0.13 -5.78
C ILE A 23 6.46 -1.64 -5.88
N VAL A 24 5.47 -2.06 -6.67
CA VAL A 24 5.14 -3.47 -6.91
C VAL A 24 6.34 -4.17 -7.56
N ASP A 25 6.89 -3.58 -8.62
CA ASP A 25 8.06 -4.12 -9.32
C ASP A 25 9.30 -4.24 -8.42
N THR A 26 9.49 -3.27 -7.52
CA THR A 26 10.63 -3.29 -6.60
C THR A 26 10.50 -4.40 -5.57
N LEU A 27 9.31 -4.59 -4.99
CA LEU A 27 9.04 -5.69 -4.06
C LEU A 27 9.23 -7.05 -4.73
N ASP A 28 8.66 -7.22 -5.92
CA ASP A 28 8.78 -8.46 -6.70
C ASP A 28 10.23 -8.79 -7.04
N ARG A 29 11.01 -7.81 -7.52
CA ARG A 29 12.43 -7.98 -7.81
C ARG A 29 13.23 -8.36 -6.56
N ARG A 30 13.04 -7.65 -5.45
CA ARG A 30 13.76 -7.94 -4.20
C ARG A 30 13.42 -9.33 -3.65
N ALA A 31 12.17 -9.75 -3.71
CA ALA A 31 11.76 -11.08 -3.31
C ALA A 31 12.51 -12.16 -4.12
N ARG A 32 12.55 -12.01 -5.44
CA ARG A 32 13.28 -12.95 -6.32
C ARG A 32 14.80 -12.94 -6.09
N GLU A 33 15.40 -11.77 -5.86
CA GLU A 33 16.83 -11.66 -5.50
C GLU A 33 17.18 -12.41 -4.22
N LEU A 34 16.24 -12.52 -3.28
CA LEU A 34 16.39 -13.29 -2.03
C LEU A 34 16.09 -14.79 -2.20
N GLY A 35 15.82 -15.26 -3.41
CA GLY A 35 15.43 -16.65 -3.69
C GLY A 35 13.97 -16.97 -3.31
N PHE A 36 13.15 -15.95 -3.04
CA PHE A 36 11.73 -16.11 -2.80
C PHE A 36 10.98 -16.23 -4.13
N THR A 37 9.93 -17.07 -4.19
CA THR A 37 9.07 -17.22 -5.37
C THR A 37 7.68 -16.64 -5.07
N PRO A 38 7.44 -15.34 -5.35
CA PRO A 38 6.16 -14.71 -5.04
C PRO A 38 5.01 -15.40 -5.76
N GLN A 39 3.95 -15.76 -5.02
CA GLN A 39 2.73 -16.38 -5.56
C GLN A 39 1.58 -15.37 -5.70
N ALA A 40 1.45 -14.48 -4.71
CA ALA A 40 0.50 -13.38 -4.69
C ALA A 40 1.14 -12.22 -3.93
N GLN A 41 0.73 -11.00 -4.25
CA GLN A 41 1.23 -9.78 -3.62
C GLN A 41 0.04 -8.92 -3.22
N THR A 42 0.06 -8.43 -1.97
CA THR A 42 -0.88 -7.46 -1.43
C THR A 42 -0.05 -6.45 -0.65
N LEU A 43 -0.21 -5.16 -0.94
CA LEU A 43 0.47 -4.10 -0.22
C LEU A 43 -0.57 -3.13 0.31
N GLU A 44 -0.68 -3.06 1.64
CA GLU A 44 -1.62 -2.21 2.34
C GLU A 44 -0.87 -1.39 3.38
N VAL A 45 -1.09 -0.08 3.39
CA VAL A 45 -0.53 0.84 4.39
C VAL A 45 -1.66 1.41 5.21
N HIS A 46 -1.67 1.07 6.49
CA HIS A 46 -2.63 1.58 7.46
C HIS A 46 -2.13 2.87 8.10
N GLY A 47 -3.03 3.84 8.29
CA GLY A 47 -2.71 5.11 8.93
C GLY A 47 -3.89 6.06 9.03
N VAL A 48 -3.61 7.37 9.01
CA VAL A 48 -4.62 8.42 9.08
C VAL A 48 -4.57 9.27 7.82
N CYS A 49 -5.69 9.40 7.11
CA CYS A 49 -5.75 10.23 5.92
C CYS A 49 -5.66 11.71 6.27
N ALA A 50 -5.29 12.54 5.29
CA ALA A 50 -5.13 13.98 5.49
C ALA A 50 -6.43 14.66 5.97
N ALA A 51 -7.60 14.15 5.58
CA ALA A 51 -8.88 14.68 6.05
C ALA A 51 -9.08 14.44 7.55
N CYS A 52 -8.89 13.19 8.01
CA CYS A 52 -8.99 12.86 9.43
C CYS A 52 -7.90 13.55 10.26
N ALA A 53 -6.66 13.58 9.79
CA ALA A 53 -5.57 14.25 10.49
C ALA A 53 -5.84 15.75 10.70
N ARG A 54 -6.49 16.41 9.73
CA ARG A 54 -6.92 17.81 9.86
C ARG A 54 -8.11 17.98 10.80
N ALA A 55 -9.06 17.05 10.80
CA ALA A 55 -10.21 17.08 11.71
C ALA A 55 -9.80 16.93 13.18
N ASP A 56 -8.68 16.24 13.46
CA ASP A 56 -8.15 16.08 14.83
C ASP A 56 -7.34 17.28 15.33
N ALA A 57 -6.87 18.12 14.41
CA ALA A 57 -6.05 19.28 14.74
C ALA A 57 -6.87 20.55 15.02
N ALA A 58 -8.20 20.49 14.82
CA ALA A 58 -9.15 21.57 15.07
C ALA A 58 -9.87 21.39 16.40
#